data_AF-A0A7K0XEG5-F1
#
_entry.id   AF-A0A7K0XEG5-F1
#
_cell.length_a   1.000
_cell.length_b   1.000
_cell.length_c   1.000
_cell.angle_alpha   90.00
_cell.angle_beta   90.00
_cell.angle_gamma   90.00
#
_symmetry.space_group_name_H-M   'P 1'
#
loop_
_entity.id
_entity.type
_entity.pdbx_description
1 polymer ?
#
loop_
_entity_poly.entity_id
_entity_poly.type
_entity_poly.pdbx_seq_one_letter_code
_entity_poly.pdbx_strand_id
1 'polypeptide(L)'
;MFAGLGRFIVQRKKPVLILFIIGILAAGGVGSLAFSKLDTGGYSDLGSESAKAYDYLTKKFNVQEPAAILVIDTQDRSVDDPAVVAEATALEMKVKSVANVERTISYWNTGGAPAMRAADDKAAFLFIFSDPDSNDWAA
;
A
#
# COMPACT_ATOMS: atom_id res chain seq x y z
N MET A 1 11.49 43.05 27.75
CA MET A 1 10.38 42.23 27.21
C MET A 1 10.23 40.91 27.96
N PHE A 2 11.25 40.05 28.04
CA PHE A 2 11.17 38.75 28.76
C PHE A 2 10.81 38.84 30.25
N ALA A 3 11.30 39.86 30.96
CA ALA A 3 10.96 40.08 32.37
C ALA A 3 9.46 40.39 32.61
N GLY A 4 8.80 41.03 31.63
CA GLY A 4 7.35 41.32 31.70
C GLY A 4 6.51 40.07 31.44
N LEU A 5 6.88 39.29 30.42
CA LEU A 5 6.26 37.99 30.11
C LEU A 5 6.42 36.98 31.26
N GLY A 6 7.62 36.88 31.84
CA GLY A 6 7.88 36.00 32.98
C GLY A 6 7.03 36.37 34.21
N ARG A 7 6.91 37.67 34.51
CA ARG A 7 6.08 38.13 35.65
C ARG A 7 4.60 37.84 35.44
N PHE A 8 4.10 38.01 34.22
CA PHE A 8 2.73 37.66 33.84
C PHE A 8 2.45 36.16 33.98
N ILE A 9 3.34 35.31 33.45
CA ILE A 9 3.21 33.84 33.53
C ILE A 9 3.19 33.38 34.99
N VAL A 10 4.07 33.93 35.85
CA VAL A 10 4.13 33.54 37.27
C VAL A 10 2.88 34.01 38.04
N GLN A 11 2.41 35.23 37.79
CA GLN A 11 1.20 35.76 38.43
C GLN A 11 -0.07 35.02 38.00
N ARG A 12 -0.13 34.53 36.75
CA ARG A 12 -1.26 33.82 36.13
C ARG A 12 -0.96 32.33 35.90
N LYS A 13 -0.12 31.71 36.74
CA LYS A 13 0.43 30.36 36.50
C LYS A 13 -0.62 29.26 36.27
N LYS A 14 -1.73 29.28 37.01
CA LYS A 14 -2.80 28.27 36.88
C LYS A 14 -3.54 28.34 35.54
N PRO A 15 -4.13 29.47 35.12
CA PRO A 15 -4.80 29.54 33.82
C PRO A 15 -3.84 29.37 32.64
N VAL A 16 -2.60 29.85 32.76
CA VAL A 16 -1.58 29.64 31.71
C VAL A 16 -1.28 28.15 31.54
N LEU A 17 -1.09 27.41 32.65
CA LEU A 17 -0.86 25.96 32.59
C LEU A 17 -2.05 25.20 32.01
N ILE A 18 -3.28 25.54 32.43
CA ILE A 18 -4.50 24.92 31.90
C ILE A 18 -4.61 25.16 30.39
N LEU A 19 -4.40 26.39 29.94
CA LEU A 19 -4.46 26.74 28.52
C LEU A 19 -3.38 26.01 27.72
N PHE A 20 -2.17 25.87 28.27
CA PHE A 20 -1.09 25.11 27.64
C PHE A 20 -1.45 23.62 27.50
N ILE A 21 -1.98 22.99 28.55
CA ILE A 21 -2.41 21.59 28.50
C ILE A 21 -3.52 21.40 27.48
N ILE A 22 -4.54 22.27 27.48
CA ILE A 22 -5.61 22.23 26.48
C ILE A 22 -5.04 22.39 25.07
N GLY A 23 -4.09 23.31 24.89
CA GLY A 23 -3.40 23.52 23.62
C GLY A 23 -2.65 22.28 23.14
N ILE A 24 -1.90 21.61 24.02
CA ILE A 24 -1.21 20.34 23.68
C ILE A 24 -2.22 19.24 23.35
N LEU A 25 -3.28 19.07 24.13
CA LEU A 25 -4.29 18.04 23.87
C LEU A 25 -5.01 18.27 22.54
N ALA A 26 -5.38 19.53 22.25
CA ALA A 26 -5.98 19.90 20.98
C ALA A 26 -5.00 19.70 19.81
N ALA A 27 -3.76 20.16 19.94
CA ALA A 27 -2.73 19.98 18.92
C ALA A 27 -2.37 18.50 18.72
N GLY A 28 -2.37 17.69 19.78
CA GLY A 28 -2.17 16.24 19.72
C GLY A 28 -3.32 15.54 19.01
N GLY A 29 -4.57 15.88 19.36
CA GLY A 29 -5.75 15.33 18.69
C GLY A 29 -5.81 15.70 17.21
N VAL A 30 -5.63 16.98 16.86
CA VAL A 30 -5.60 17.42 15.46
C VAL A 30 -4.36 16.89 14.72
N GLY A 31 -3.20 16.95 15.36
CA GLY A 31 -1.92 16.50 14.79
C GLY A 31 -1.90 15.00 14.51
N SER A 32 -2.60 14.18 15.30
CA SER A 32 -2.71 12.74 15.02
C SER A 32 -3.43 12.43 13.71
N LEU A 33 -4.28 13.34 13.20
CA LEU A 33 -4.95 13.16 11.91
C LEU A 33 -3.96 13.30 10.73
N ALA A 34 -2.79 13.89 10.95
CA ALA A 34 -1.76 14.01 9.92
C ALA A 34 -1.20 12.63 9.52
N PHE A 35 -1.17 11.65 10.42
CA PHE A 35 -0.65 10.31 10.12
C PHE A 35 -1.41 9.60 8.99
N SER A 36 -2.73 9.82 8.88
CA SER A 36 -3.54 9.28 7.79
C SER A 36 -3.35 10.01 6.45
N LYS A 37 -2.55 11.10 6.43
CA LYS A 37 -2.24 11.90 5.24
C LYS A 37 -0.76 11.90 4.90
N LEU A 38 0.06 11.17 5.67
CA LEU A 38 1.47 11.02 5.34
C LEU A 38 1.57 10.08 4.14
N ASP A 39 2.11 10.63 3.06
CA ASP A 39 2.48 9.85 1.90
C ASP A 39 3.81 9.12 2.18
N THR A 40 3.91 7.89 1.69
CA THR A 40 5.12 7.07 1.80
C THR A 40 6.05 7.24 0.60
N GLY A 41 5.64 8.00 -0.43
CA GLY A 41 6.37 8.28 -1.66
C GLY A 41 7.23 9.55 -1.65
N GLY A 42 7.38 10.16 -2.83
CA GLY A 42 8.17 11.39 -3.02
C GLY A 42 9.68 11.18 -3.27
N TYR A 43 10.12 9.94 -3.50
CA TYR A 43 11.54 9.64 -3.78
C TYR A 43 11.98 9.98 -5.21
N SER A 44 11.03 10.14 -6.13
CA SER A 44 11.29 10.37 -7.55
C SER A 44 11.25 11.85 -7.90
N ASP A 45 12.12 12.27 -8.82
CA ASP A 45 11.99 13.58 -9.47
C ASP A 45 10.85 13.52 -10.52
N LEU A 46 9.72 14.15 -10.18
CA LEU A 46 8.53 14.22 -11.05
C LEU A 46 8.81 14.95 -12.39
N GLY A 47 9.86 15.77 -12.45
CA GLY A 47 10.28 16.46 -13.68
C GLY A 47 11.15 15.62 -14.62
N SER A 48 11.66 14.48 -14.15
CA SER A 48 12.63 13.64 -14.87
C SER A 48 12.05 12.99 -16.12
N GLU A 49 12.92 12.64 -17.06
CA GLU A 49 12.53 11.88 -18.26
C GLU A 49 12.00 10.48 -17.92
N SER A 50 12.53 9.84 -16.88
CA SER A 50 12.03 8.56 -16.36
C SER A 50 10.61 8.66 -15.83
N ALA A 51 10.28 9.73 -15.10
CA ALA A 51 8.91 9.95 -14.61
C ALA A 51 7.93 10.16 -15.77
N LYS A 52 8.33 10.91 -16.80
CA LYS A 52 7.52 11.10 -18.01
C LYS A 52 7.34 9.80 -18.80
N ALA A 53 8.38 8.98 -18.92
CA ALA A 53 8.30 7.68 -19.57
C ALA A 53 7.34 6.73 -18.84
N TYR A 54 7.44 6.69 -17.51
CA TYR A 54 6.53 5.93 -16.66
C TYR A 54 5.08 6.40 -16.84
N ASP A 55 4.80 7.71 -16.74
CA ASP A 55 3.47 8.28 -16.93
C ASP A 55 2.89 7.97 -18.33
N TYR A 56 3.74 8.02 -19.36
CA TYR A 56 3.34 7.64 -20.71
C TYR A 56 2.94 6.16 -20.80
N LEU A 57 3.72 5.25 -20.22
CA LEU A 57 3.42 3.81 -20.19
C LEU A 57 2.09 3.54 -19.47
N THR A 58 1.90 4.15 -18.30
CA THR A 58 0.69 3.98 -17.49
C THR A 58 -0.54 4.55 -18.21
N LYS A 59 -0.49 5.78 -18.72
CA LYS A 59 -1.66 6.43 -19.35
C LYS A 59 -1.98 5.90 -20.74
N LYS A 60 -0.97 5.58 -21.55
CA LYS A 60 -1.18 5.19 -22.95
C LYS A 60 -1.44 3.70 -23.12
N PHE A 61 -0.75 2.87 -22.35
CA PHE A 61 -0.79 1.42 -22.48
C PHE A 61 -1.46 0.73 -21.28
N ASN A 62 -1.94 1.48 -20.28
CA ASN A 62 -2.51 0.95 -19.04
C ASN A 62 -1.56 -0.05 -18.36
N VAL A 63 -0.25 0.21 -18.43
CA VAL A 63 0.74 -0.58 -17.69
C VAL A 63 0.49 -0.33 -16.22
N GLN A 64 0.28 -1.42 -15.48
CA GLN A 64 0.13 -1.39 -14.04
C GLN A 64 1.08 -2.42 -13.44
N GLU A 65 1.64 -2.07 -12.29
CA GLU A 65 2.43 -2.96 -11.48
C GLU A 65 1.53 -3.73 -10.50
N PRO A 66 1.85 -5.00 -10.18
CA PRO A 66 1.11 -5.74 -9.17
C PRO A 66 1.31 -5.09 -7.80
N ALA A 67 0.22 -4.89 -7.06
CA ALA A 67 0.27 -4.41 -5.68
C ALA A 67 0.82 -5.47 -4.73
N ALA A 68 0.60 -6.75 -5.06
CA ALA A 68 1.17 -7.88 -4.34
C ALA A 68 1.41 -9.05 -5.29
N ILE A 69 2.42 -9.85 -4.96
CA ILE A 69 2.71 -11.12 -5.63
C ILE A 69 2.70 -12.20 -4.57
N LEU A 70 1.82 -13.18 -4.73
CA LEU A 70 1.80 -14.39 -3.91
C LEU A 70 2.59 -15.48 -4.61
N VAL A 71 3.47 -16.13 -3.86
CA VAL A 71 4.11 -17.39 -4.25
C VAL A 71 3.32 -18.50 -3.58
N ILE A 72 2.59 -19.27 -4.37
CA ILE A 72 1.76 -20.38 -3.88
C ILE A 72 2.62 -21.63 -3.92
N ASP A 73 3.05 -22.09 -2.74
CA ASP A 73 3.80 -23.33 -2.53
C ASP A 73 2.81 -24.51 -2.40
N THR A 74 3.03 -25.55 -3.20
CA THR A 74 2.17 -26.75 -3.29
C THR A 74 2.77 -27.94 -2.55
N GLN A 75 3.85 -27.71 -1.80
CA GLN A 75 4.64 -28.69 -1.06
C GLN A 75 5.15 -29.78 -2.00
N ASP A 76 4.74 -31.04 -1.78
CA ASP A 76 5.16 -32.16 -2.61
C ASP A 76 4.23 -32.45 -3.78
N ARG A 77 3.16 -31.65 -3.95
CA ARG A 77 2.21 -31.79 -5.07
C ARG A 77 2.64 -30.93 -6.24
N SER A 78 2.37 -31.40 -7.46
CA SER A 78 2.54 -30.60 -8.67
C SER A 78 1.56 -29.43 -8.68
N VAL A 79 1.95 -28.28 -9.24
CA VAL A 79 1.02 -27.16 -9.50
C VAL A 79 -0.12 -27.54 -10.46
N ASP A 80 0.04 -28.61 -11.24
CA ASP A 80 -0.94 -29.13 -12.20
C ASP A 80 -1.88 -30.19 -11.58
N ASP A 81 -1.66 -30.59 -10.32
CA ASP A 81 -2.54 -31.52 -9.61
C ASP A 81 -3.97 -30.95 -9.54
N PRO A 82 -5.02 -31.68 -9.99
CA PRO A 82 -6.40 -31.21 -9.95
C PRO A 82 -6.86 -30.68 -8.58
N ALA A 83 -6.37 -31.25 -7.48
CA ALA A 83 -6.67 -30.76 -6.14
C ALA A 83 -6.03 -29.39 -5.87
N VAL A 84 -4.77 -29.21 -6.29
CA VAL A 84 -4.06 -27.93 -6.21
C VAL A 84 -4.74 -26.88 -7.07
N VAL A 85 -5.14 -27.21 -8.30
CA VAL A 85 -5.87 -26.30 -9.18
C VAL A 85 -7.16 -25.81 -8.52
N ALA A 86 -7.91 -26.71 -7.87
CA ALA A 86 -9.14 -26.35 -7.15
C ALA A 86 -8.86 -25.45 -5.94
N GLU A 87 -7.83 -25.76 -5.14
CA GLU A 87 -7.40 -24.97 -3.98
C GLU A 87 -6.92 -23.57 -4.40
N ALA A 88 -6.08 -23.47 -5.43
CA ALA A 88 -5.57 -22.21 -5.97
C ALA A 88 -6.69 -21.36 -6.56
N THR A 89 -7.65 -21.96 -7.27
CA THR A 89 -8.83 -21.26 -7.78
C THR A 89 -9.68 -20.70 -6.64
N ALA A 90 -9.86 -21.48 -5.56
CA ALA A 90 -10.59 -21.02 -4.38
C ALA A 90 -9.87 -19.87 -3.66
N LEU A 91 -8.53 -19.92 -3.57
CA LEU A 91 -7.72 -18.83 -3.03
C LEU A 91 -7.86 -17.57 -3.90
N GLU A 92 -7.76 -17.71 -5.23
CA GLU A 92 -7.90 -16.59 -6.16
C GLU A 92 -9.28 -15.93 -6.06
N MET A 93 -10.36 -16.70 -5.89
CA MET A 93 -11.69 -16.16 -5.64
C MET A 93 -11.78 -15.36 -4.33
N LYS A 94 -11.12 -15.81 -3.26
CA LYS A 94 -11.04 -15.06 -2.00
C LYS A 94 -10.27 -13.76 -2.18
N VAL A 95 -9.15 -13.80 -2.89
CA VAL A 95 -8.35 -12.60 -3.20
C VAL A 95 -9.17 -11.59 -3.98
N LYS A 96 -9.91 -12.02 -5.01
CA LYS A 96 -10.81 -11.15 -5.79
C LYS A 96 -11.95 -10.52 -4.97
N SER A 97 -12.28 -11.09 -3.80
CA SER A 97 -13.29 -10.53 -2.90
C SER A 97 -12.76 -9.48 -1.92
N VAL A 98 -11.43 -9.29 -1.85
CA VAL A 98 -10.81 -8.26 -1.02
C VAL A 98 -11.09 -6.88 -1.65
N ALA A 99 -11.41 -5.90 -0.80
CA ALA A 99 -11.66 -4.53 -1.25
C ALA A 99 -10.47 -3.98 -2.05
N ASN A 100 -10.76 -3.23 -3.11
CA ASN A 100 -9.81 -2.60 -4.02
C ASN A 100 -8.96 -3.55 -4.87
N VAL A 101 -9.22 -4.87 -4.87
CA VAL A 101 -8.61 -5.78 -5.86
C VAL A 101 -9.36 -5.66 -7.18
N GLU A 102 -8.67 -5.20 -8.23
CA GLU A 102 -9.24 -5.01 -9.57
C GLU A 102 -9.18 -6.31 -10.38
N ARG A 103 -8.01 -6.96 -10.39
CA ARG A 103 -7.78 -8.19 -11.15
C ARG A 103 -6.63 -9.02 -10.59
N THR A 104 -6.56 -10.27 -11.04
CA THR A 104 -5.46 -11.19 -10.72
C THR A 104 -4.96 -11.90 -11.97
N ILE A 105 -3.66 -12.20 -12.00
CA ILE A 105 -3.03 -13.02 -13.05
C ILE A 105 -2.26 -14.13 -12.35
N SER A 106 -2.56 -15.38 -12.65
CA SER A 106 -2.01 -16.54 -11.96
C SER A 106 -1.56 -17.60 -12.96
N TYR A 107 -0.71 -18.52 -12.52
CA TYR A 107 -0.36 -19.69 -13.32
C TYR A 107 -1.60 -20.43 -13.83
N TRP A 108 -2.59 -20.64 -12.96
CA TRP A 108 -3.81 -21.39 -13.27
C TRP A 108 -4.76 -20.65 -14.22
N ASN A 109 -4.92 -19.33 -14.08
CA ASN A 109 -5.85 -18.56 -14.90
C ASN A 109 -5.28 -18.16 -16.28
N THR A 110 -3.96 -18.24 -16.45
CA THR A 110 -3.25 -17.99 -17.72
C THR A 110 -3.09 -19.25 -18.58
N GLY A 111 -3.63 -20.39 -18.14
CA GLY A 111 -3.49 -21.66 -18.86
C GLY A 111 -2.12 -22.31 -18.67
N GLY A 112 -1.46 -22.09 -17.54
CA GLY A 112 -0.20 -22.74 -17.17
C GLY A 112 1.05 -22.07 -17.76
N ALA A 113 1.10 -20.73 -17.77
CA ALA A 113 2.23 -19.99 -18.32
C ALA A 113 3.56 -20.43 -17.66
N PRO A 114 4.54 -20.96 -18.42
CA PRO A 114 5.75 -21.56 -17.84
C PRO A 114 6.60 -20.61 -16.99
N ALA A 115 6.59 -19.31 -17.33
CA ALA A 115 7.29 -18.28 -16.57
C ALA A 115 6.69 -18.01 -15.18
N MET A 116 5.46 -18.48 -14.94
CA MET A 116 4.77 -18.31 -13.66
C MET A 116 4.97 -19.49 -12.70
N ARG A 117 5.78 -20.48 -13.10
CA ARG A 117 6.01 -21.72 -12.38
C ARG A 117 7.45 -21.87 -11.94
N ALA A 118 7.66 -22.36 -10.73
CA ALA A 118 8.97 -22.72 -10.23
C ALA A 118 9.59 -23.88 -11.02
N ALA A 119 10.92 -23.94 -11.07
CA ALA A 119 11.64 -24.94 -11.85
C ALA A 119 11.38 -26.39 -11.37
N ASP A 120 10.98 -26.56 -10.11
CA ASP A 120 10.68 -27.85 -9.47
C ASP A 120 9.19 -28.22 -9.51
N ASP A 121 8.34 -27.43 -10.19
CA ASP A 121 6.91 -27.69 -10.34
C ASP A 121 6.10 -27.63 -9.01
N LYS A 122 6.71 -27.10 -7.95
CA LYS A 122 6.14 -27.07 -6.58
C LYS A 122 5.71 -25.69 -6.09
N ALA A 123 5.83 -24.68 -6.93
CA ALA A 123 5.31 -23.35 -6.63
C ALA A 123 4.92 -22.60 -7.90
N ALA A 124 3.96 -21.69 -7.76
CA ALA A 124 3.53 -20.83 -8.85
C ALA A 124 3.11 -19.44 -8.36
N PHE A 125 3.22 -18.45 -9.24
CA PHE A 125 2.86 -17.06 -8.94
C PHE A 125 1.37 -16.78 -9.10
N LEU A 126 0.87 -15.89 -8.25
CA LEU A 126 -0.41 -15.20 -8.34
C LEU A 126 -0.17 -13.69 -8.11
N PHE A 127 -0.30 -12.92 -9.17
CA PHE A 127 -0.17 -11.47 -9.19
C PHE A 127 -1.51 -10.83 -8.89
N ILE A 128 -1.50 -9.84 -8.00
CA ILE A 128 -2.69 -9.10 -7.55
C ILE A 128 -2.52 -7.65 -7.97
N PHE A 129 -3.48 -7.16 -8.75
CA PHE A 129 -3.55 -5.76 -9.16
C PHE A 129 -4.69 -5.09 -8.40
N SER A 130 -4.37 -4.01 -7.71
CA SER A 130 -5.34 -3.15 -7.04
C SER A 130 -5.79 -2.02 -7.97
N ASP A 131 -6.89 -1.38 -7.59
CA ASP A 131 -7.31 -0.11 -8.17
C ASP A 131 -6.15 0.91 -8.10
N PRO A 132 -5.68 1.48 -9.22
CA PRO A 132 -4.61 2.47 -9.24
C PRO A 132 -4.88 3.66 -8.32
N ASP A 133 -6.14 4.07 -8.17
CA ASP A 133 -6.55 5.20 -7.33
C ASP A 133 -6.56 4.83 -5.83
N SER A 134 -6.42 3.55 -5.50
CA SER A 134 -6.26 3.05 -4.13
C SER A 134 -4.80 2.90 -3.69
N ASN A 135 -3.86 3.10 -4.60
CA ASN A 135 -2.42 3.00 -4.31
C ASN A 135 -1.89 4.36 -3.83
N ASP A 136 -1.47 4.42 -2.56
CA ASP A 136 -1.03 5.65 -1.91
C ASP A 136 0.16 6.36 -2.59
N TRP A 137 0.90 5.70 -3.50
CA TRP A 137 2.05 6.26 -4.21
C TRP A 137 1.72 6.81 -5.62
N ALA A 138 0.49 6.63 -6.10
CA ALA A 138 0.04 7.08 -7.43
C ALA A 138 -0.61 8.47 -7.41
N ALA A 139 -0.76 9.10 -6.24
CA ALA A 139 -1.38 10.40 -6.03
C ALA A 139 -0.39 11.57 -6.11
#